data_AF-A0A377FA77-F1
#
_entry.id   AF-A0A377FA77-F1
#
_cell.length_a   1.000
_cell.length_b   1.000
_cell.length_c   1.000
_cell.angle_alpha   90.00
_cell.angle_beta   90.00
_cell.angle_gamma   90.00
#
_symmetry.space_group_name_H-M   'P 1'
#
loop_
_entity.id
_entity.type
_entity.pdbx_description
1 polymer ?
#
loop_
_entity_poly.entity_id
_entity_poly.type
_entity_poly.pdbx_seq_one_letter_code
_entity_poly.pdbx_strand_id
1 'polypeptide(L)'
;MSGKKTIVTLLRVSLLACPLLFTTPSFAMIDTPSVKVGFSPEGSASALVLDTINSAESSIRMMAYSFTDPDVMHALAKAKKTRSGRPYCC
;
A
#
# COMPACT_ATOMS: atom_id res chain seq x y z
N MET A 1 50.86 -2.30 17.23
CA MET A 1 50.17 -1.33 16.34
C MET A 1 49.61 -1.99 15.06
N SER A 2 49.02 -3.20 15.14
CA SER A 2 48.68 -4.00 13.94
C SER A 2 47.18 -4.33 13.82
N GLY A 3 46.49 -4.66 14.93
CA GLY A 3 45.10 -5.12 14.90
C GLY A 3 44.04 -4.09 14.45
N LYS A 4 44.29 -2.79 14.66
CA LYS A 4 43.34 -1.72 14.29
C LYS A 4 43.19 -1.59 12.76
N LYS A 5 44.24 -1.87 11.99
CA LYS A 5 44.22 -1.78 10.52
C LYS A 5 43.40 -2.92 9.91
N THR A 6 43.55 -4.12 10.45
CA THR A 6 42.80 -5.31 10.01
C THR A 6 41.30 -5.17 10.26
N ILE A 7 40.89 -4.62 11.41
CA ILE A 7 39.48 -4.37 11.74
C ILE A 7 38.83 -3.38 10.76
N VAL A 8 39.53 -2.30 10.41
CA VAL A 8 39.00 -1.30 9.46
C VAL A 8 38.89 -1.87 8.04
N THR A 9 39.83 -2.72 7.63
CA THR A 9 39.77 -3.40 6.32
C THR A 9 38.60 -4.38 6.27
N LEU A 10 38.38 -5.18 7.32
CA LEU A 10 37.23 -6.11 7.38
C LEU A 10 35.89 -5.38 7.36
N LEU A 11 35.78 -4.24 8.05
CA LEU A 11 34.56 -3.43 8.09
C LEU A 11 34.24 -2.82 6.72
N ARG A 12 35.25 -2.35 5.96
CA ARG A 12 35.06 -1.85 4.59
C ARG A 12 34.66 -2.94 3.60
N VAL A 13 35.27 -4.13 3.68
CA VAL A 13 34.92 -5.26 2.81
C VAL A 13 33.47 -5.70 3.04
N SER A 14 33.02 -5.74 4.30
CA SER A 14 31.62 -6.06 4.64
C SER A 14 30.64 -5.01 4.09
N LEU A 15 30.97 -3.72 4.19
CA LEU A 15 30.14 -2.64 3.64
C LEU A 15 30.06 -2.63 2.11
N LEU A 16 31.14 -3.02 1.40
CA LEU A 16 31.15 -3.11 -0.06
C LEU A 16 30.49 -4.40 -0.60
N ALA A 17 30.51 -5.50 0.15
CA ALA A 17 29.89 -6.77 -0.27
C ALA A 17 28.37 -6.83 -0.01
N CYS A 18 27.87 -5.99 0.90
CA CYS A 18 26.46 -5.89 1.28
C CYS A 18 25.48 -5.72 0.09
N PRO A 19 25.67 -4.77 -0.85
CA PRO A 19 24.70 -4.57 -1.94
C PRO A 19 24.60 -5.73 -2.95
N LEU A 20 25.60 -6.63 -3.01
CA LEU A 20 25.55 -7.79 -3.91
C LEU A 20 24.58 -8.87 -3.42
N LEU A 21 24.30 -8.94 -2.11
CA LEU A 21 23.43 -9.94 -1.51
C LEU A 21 21.94 -9.53 -1.47
N PHE A 22 21.62 -8.26 -1.72
CA PHE A 22 20.25 -7.73 -1.65
C PHE A 22 19.56 -7.58 -3.03
N THR A 23 20.18 -8.06 -4.10
CA THR A 23 19.57 -8.08 -5.44
C THR A 23 18.61 -9.27 -5.60
N THR A 24 17.70 -9.48 -4.65
CA THR A 24 16.60 -10.43 -4.85
C THR A 24 15.62 -9.82 -5.84
N PRO A 25 15.37 -10.43 -7.01
CA PRO A 25 14.32 -9.95 -7.91
C PRO A 25 13.00 -9.95 -7.13
N SER A 26 12.30 -8.82 -7.15
CA SER A 26 11.00 -8.68 -6.51
C SER A 26 10.03 -9.58 -7.27
N PHE A 27 9.80 -10.79 -6.76
CA PHE A 27 8.75 -11.66 -7.25
C PHE A 27 7.43 -10.97 -6.97
N ALA A 28 6.72 -10.56 -8.02
CA ALA A 28 5.36 -10.06 -7.88
C ALA A 28 4.50 -11.18 -7.30
N MET A 29 3.97 -11.00 -6.09
CA MET A 29 2.93 -11.87 -5.56
C MET A 29 1.72 -11.81 -6.50
N ILE A 30 1.26 -12.97 -6.95
CA ILE A 30 -0.01 -13.09 -7.64
C ILE A 30 -1.10 -12.97 -6.57
N ASP A 31 -1.76 -11.82 -6.52
CA ASP A 31 -2.92 -11.61 -5.65
C ASP A 31 -4.10 -12.44 -6.20
N THR A 32 -4.55 -13.42 -5.43
CA THR A 32 -5.70 -14.24 -5.83
C THR A 32 -6.98 -13.41 -5.64
N PRO A 33 -7.85 -13.29 -6.67
CA PRO A 33 -9.05 -12.48 -6.56
C PRO A 33 -9.96 -13.03 -5.45
N SER A 34 -10.31 -12.18 -4.48
CA SER A 34 -11.23 -12.53 -3.40
C SER A 34 -12.52 -11.71 -3.52
N VAL A 35 -13.66 -12.36 -3.25
CA VAL A 35 -14.98 -11.71 -3.25
C VAL A 35 -15.46 -11.58 -1.82
N LYS A 36 -15.81 -10.37 -1.41
CA LYS A 36 -16.42 -10.07 -0.12
C LYS A 36 -17.87 -9.63 -0.34
N VAL A 37 -18.76 -10.00 0.58
CA VAL A 37 -20.18 -9.63 0.56
C VAL A 37 -20.58 -9.03 1.91
N GLY A 38 -21.53 -8.11 1.88
CA GLY A 38 -22.12 -7.49 3.07
C GLY A 38 -23.59 -7.17 2.82
N PHE A 39 -24.37 -7.18 3.89
CA PHE A 39 -25.81 -6.96 3.90
C PHE A 39 -26.20 -5.75 4.76
N SER A 40 -27.38 -5.21 4.48
CA SER A 40 -28.04 -4.13 5.22
C SER A 40 -29.43 -4.61 5.65
N PRO A 41 -29.89 -4.24 6.87
CA PRO A 41 -29.37 -3.16 7.74
C PRO A 41 -28.27 -3.55 8.73
N GLU A 42 -27.74 -4.77 8.69
CA GLU A 42 -26.78 -5.33 9.65
C GLU A 42 -25.43 -4.57 9.72
N GLY A 43 -25.24 -3.58 8.86
CA GLY A 43 -24.07 -2.69 8.83
C GLY A 43 -22.87 -3.23 8.04
N SER A 44 -22.87 -4.52 7.73
CA SER A 44 -21.78 -5.17 6.99
C SER A 44 -21.62 -4.64 5.56
N ALA A 45 -22.70 -4.25 4.88
CA ALA A 45 -22.59 -3.62 3.56
C ALA A 45 -21.89 -2.25 3.62
N SER A 46 -22.29 -1.38 4.55
CA SER A 46 -21.67 -0.05 4.69
C SER A 46 -20.20 -0.16 5.12
N ALA A 47 -19.90 -1.05 6.07
CA ALA A 47 -18.52 -1.32 6.50
C ALA A 47 -17.63 -1.80 5.34
N LEU A 48 -18.14 -2.68 4.48
CA LEU A 48 -17.43 -3.16 3.29
C LEU A 48 -17.11 -2.02 2.32
N VAL A 49 -18.07 -1.13 2.06
CA VAL A 49 -17.87 0.03 1.18
C VAL A 49 -16.79 0.95 1.73
N LEU A 50 -16.84 1.25 3.02
CA LEU A 50 -15.83 2.07 3.70
C LEU A 50 -14.45 1.41 3.68
N ASP A 51 -14.35 0.10 3.93
CA ASP A 51 -13.10 -0.67 3.84
C ASP A 51 -12.50 -0.58 2.44
N THR A 52 -13.32 -0.73 1.41
CA THR A 52 -12.91 -0.65 0.01
C THR A 52 -12.36 0.74 -0.35
N ILE A 53 -13.02 1.81 0.10
CA ILE A 53 -12.55 3.20 -0.14
C ILE A 53 -11.24 3.47 0.61
N ASN A 54 -11.12 2.98 1.85
CA ASN A 54 -9.95 3.22 2.67
C ASN A 54 -8.72 2.45 2.17
N SER A 55 -8.91 1.21 1.68
CA SER A 55 -7.83 0.32 1.22
C SER A 55 -7.34 0.60 -0.21
N ALA A 56 -8.12 1.24 -1.07
CA ALA A 56 -7.73 1.53 -2.45
C ALA A 56 -6.41 2.31 -2.55
N GLU A 57 -5.35 1.82 -3.19
CA GLU A 57 -4.04 2.51 -3.13
C GLU A 57 -3.83 3.54 -4.25
N SER A 58 -4.36 3.27 -5.44
CA SER A 58 -4.05 4.01 -6.66
C SER A 58 -5.17 4.98 -7.07
N SER A 59 -6.36 4.45 -7.38
CA SER A 59 -7.49 5.25 -7.83
C SER A 59 -8.82 4.65 -7.38
N ILE A 60 -9.85 5.50 -7.29
CA ILE A 60 -11.23 5.08 -7.01
C ILE A 60 -12.08 5.59 -8.18
N ARG A 61 -12.73 4.66 -8.89
CA ARG A 61 -13.71 4.96 -9.94
C ARG A 61 -15.06 4.50 -9.45
N MET A 62 -15.99 5.43 -9.26
CA MET A 62 -17.28 5.17 -8.61
C MET A 62 -18.43 5.49 -9.56
N MET A 63 -19.47 4.66 -9.51
CA MET A 63 -20.77 4.90 -10.12
C MET A 63 -21.83 4.74 -9.04
N ALA A 64 -22.70 5.72 -8.89
CA ALA A 64 -23.80 5.69 -7.93
C ALA A 64 -25.02 6.41 -8.50
N TYR A 65 -26.20 5.91 -8.15
CA TYR A 65 -27.45 6.54 -8.52
C TYR A 65 -27.80 7.70 -7.59
N SER A 66 -27.80 7.43 -6.27
CA SER A 66 -27.99 8.43 -5.22
C SER A 66 -26.76 8.44 -4.33
N PHE A 67 -26.27 9.64 -4.02
CA PHE A 67 -25.01 9.83 -3.34
C PHE A 67 -25.21 10.80 -2.17
N THR A 68 -25.74 10.26 -1.06
CA THR A 68 -26.22 11.05 0.09
C THR A 68 -25.67 10.60 1.44
N ASP A 69 -24.97 9.46 1.51
CA ASP A 69 -24.40 8.95 2.76
C ASP A 69 -23.17 9.78 3.17
N PRO A 70 -23.22 10.49 4.32
CA PRO A 70 -22.15 11.38 4.74
C PRO A 70 -20.84 10.64 5.06
N ASP A 71 -20.92 9.41 5.57
CA ASP A 71 -19.72 8.64 5.93
C ASP A 71 -18.93 8.27 4.67
N VAL A 72 -19.64 7.91 3.60
CA VAL A 72 -19.04 7.63 2.30
C VAL A 72 -18.40 8.89 1.70
N MET A 73 -19.04 10.06 1.82
CA MET A 73 -18.46 11.34 1.37
C MET A 73 -17.16 11.65 2.10
N HIS A 74 -17.16 11.51 3.43
CA HIS A 74 -16.00 11.80 4.25
C HIS A 74 -14.85 10.85 3.94
N ALA A 75 -15.13 9.57 3.75
CA ALA A 75 -14.13 8.58 3.35
C ALA A 75 -13.48 8.95 2.00
N LEU A 76 -14.27 9.38 1.01
CA LEU A 76 -13.75 9.79 -0.29
C LEU A 76 -12.98 11.10 -0.25
N ALA A 77 -13.43 12.09 0.51
CA ALA A 77 -12.72 13.35 0.70
C ALA A 77 -11.35 13.12 1.38
N LYS A 78 -11.32 12.28 2.42
CA LYS A 78 -10.09 11.82 3.07
C LYS A 78 -9.19 11.09 2.08
N ALA A 79 -9.78 10.21 1.28
CA ALA A 79 -9.05 9.40 0.31
C ALA A 79 -8.38 10.25 -0.78
N LYS A 80 -9.07 11.31 -1.24
CA LYS A 80 -8.52 12.27 -2.21
C LYS A 80 -7.37 13.07 -1.61
N LYS A 81 -7.49 13.53 -0.36
CA LYS A 81 -6.43 14.31 0.31
C LYS A 81 -5.11 13.54 0.39
N THR A 82 -5.16 12.26 0.78
CA THR A 82 -3.95 11.43 0.91
C THR A 82 -3.34 11.03 -0.44
N ARG A 83 -4.12 11.03 -1.52
CA ARG A 83 -3.70 10.55 -2.85
C ARG A 83 -3.50 11.65 -3.90
N SER A 84 -3.73 12.93 -3.58
CA SER A 84 -3.75 14.06 -4.54
C SER A 84 -2.44 14.37 -5.29
N GLY A 85 -1.37 13.59 -5.08
CA GLY A 85 -0.09 13.74 -5.78
C GLY A 85 0.40 12.53 -6.56
N ARG A 86 -0.40 11.45 -6.68
CA ARG A 86 0.05 10.26 -7.43
C ARG A 86 -0.39 10.34 -8.89
N PRO A 87 0.53 10.21 -9.86
CA PRO A 87 0.17 10.14 -11.27
C PRO A 87 -0.70 8.90 -11.50
N TYR A 88 -1.73 9.04 -12.33
CA TYR A 88 -2.52 7.91 -12.79
C TYR A 88 -1.60 7.07 -13.71
N CYS A 89 -1.06 5.96 -13.21
CA CYS A 89 -0.35 5.01 -14.06
C CYS A 89 -1.39 4.34 -14.97
N CYS A 90 -1.27 4.59 -16.28
CA CYS A 90 -1.93 3.82 -17.33
C CYS A 90 -1.20 2.49 -17.56
#